data_AF-A0A814BNS3-F1
#
_entry.id   AF-A0A814BNS3-F1
#
_cell.length_a   1.000
_cell.length_b   1.000
_cell.length_c   1.000
_cell.angle_alpha   90.00
_cell.angle_beta   90.00
_cell.angle_gamma   90.00
#
_symmetry.space_group_name_H-M   'P 1'
#
loop_
_entity.id
_entity.type
_entity.pdbx_description
1 polymer ?
#
loop_
_entity_poly.entity_id
_entity_poly.type
_entity_poly.pdbx_seq_one_letter_code
_entity_poly.pdbx_strand_id
1 'polypeptide(L)'
;MQHARSSRRRTSSAAATQAFAAAVAGESPKFARNERLPSTPGSSSASPQPAASNNPLASCSSREQKTNEYTIVNTASTMRVLNVLRHWLTKHPLDFHRDPKLKEMVLELLQDMLVNGHLIATEHKAAVTIIKQLETNEVEEKNAELQLILHPPPAPDVTLDQIAVSDVAEQMTLIDHKLFCALYSEELILQGWMKPGRDDLAPNVAGISRRFNEVN
;
A
#
# COMPACT_ATOMS: atom_id res chain seq x y z
N MET A 1 3.68 0.22 50.92
CA MET A 1 3.50 1.62 50.49
C MET A 1 3.63 1.68 48.98
N GLN A 2 2.54 1.99 48.29
CA GLN A 2 2.48 2.10 46.83
C GLN A 2 2.78 3.56 46.43
N HIS A 3 3.69 3.78 45.49
CA HIS A 3 3.82 5.08 44.82
C HIS A 3 3.55 4.91 43.32
N ALA A 4 2.31 5.24 42.94
CA ALA A 4 1.88 5.37 41.57
C ALA A 4 2.51 6.61 40.93
N ARG A 5 3.17 6.44 39.77
CA ARG A 5 3.58 7.56 38.90
C ARG A 5 2.42 7.87 37.94
N SER A 6 1.79 9.02 38.15
CA SER A 6 0.74 9.56 37.29
C SER A 6 1.32 10.02 35.94
N SER A 7 0.85 9.43 34.84
CA SER A 7 1.20 9.85 33.48
C SER A 7 0.18 10.89 32.98
N ARG A 8 0.65 12.12 32.81
CA ARG A 8 -0.15 13.26 32.33
C ARG A 8 -0.27 13.16 30.80
N ARG A 9 -1.36 12.57 30.30
CA ARG A 9 -1.72 12.64 28.87
C ARG A 9 -2.01 14.09 28.50
N ARG A 10 -1.12 14.70 27.70
CA ARG A 10 -1.39 15.95 26.97
C ARG A 10 -2.47 15.66 25.93
N THR A 11 -3.66 16.19 26.15
CA THR A 11 -4.75 16.25 25.18
C THR A 11 -4.44 17.32 24.14
N SER A 12 -4.16 16.91 22.90
CA SER A 12 -4.06 17.81 21.74
C SER A 12 -4.93 17.30 20.59
N SER A 13 -6.21 17.01 20.88
CA SER A 13 -7.17 16.52 19.89
C SER A 13 -8.07 17.61 19.27
N ALA A 14 -8.12 18.82 19.84
CA ALA A 14 -9.06 19.84 19.36
C ALA A 14 -8.64 20.52 18.05
N ALA A 15 -7.33 20.74 17.84
CA ALA A 15 -6.82 21.40 16.64
C ALA A 15 -6.92 20.52 15.38
N ALA A 16 -6.71 19.21 15.52
CA ALA A 16 -6.84 18.27 14.41
C ALA A 16 -8.31 18.13 13.96
N THR A 17 -9.26 18.14 14.90
CA THR A 17 -10.69 18.03 14.58
C THR A 17 -11.23 19.26 13.84
N GLN A 18 -10.74 20.47 14.16
CA GLN A 18 -11.13 21.68 13.42
C GLN A 18 -10.58 21.72 11.98
N ALA A 19 -9.38 21.19 11.75
CA ALA A 19 -8.80 21.12 10.40
C ALA A 19 -9.57 20.16 9.47
N PHE A 20 -10.15 19.08 10.01
CA PHE A 20 -10.98 18.16 9.22
C PHE A 20 -12.38 18.72 8.90
N ALA A 21 -12.96 19.54 9.79
CA ALA A 21 -14.28 20.14 9.56
C ALA A 21 -14.26 21.19 8.42
N ALA A 22 -13.18 21.97 8.30
CA ALA A 22 -13.04 22.99 7.25
C ALA A 22 -12.84 22.41 5.84
N ALA A 23 -12.39 21.15 5.71
CA ALA A 23 -12.15 20.52 4.40
C ALA A 23 -13.41 19.88 3.77
N VAL A 24 -14.47 19.66 4.56
CA VAL A 24 -15.74 19.05 4.11
C VAL A 24 -16.80 20.09 3.76
N ALA A 25 -16.72 21.28 4.34
CA ALA A 25 -17.51 22.42 3.88
C ALA A 25 -16.81 23.06 2.69
N GLY A 26 -17.30 22.83 1.47
CA GLY A 26 -16.77 23.42 0.25
C GLY A 26 -16.89 24.95 0.20
N GLU A 27 -16.03 25.65 0.93
CA GLU A 27 -15.83 27.10 0.78
C GLU A 27 -14.52 27.37 0.03
N SER A 28 -14.68 27.74 -1.24
CA SER A 28 -13.59 28.30 -2.05
C SER A 28 -13.02 29.56 -1.37
N PRO A 29 -11.69 29.71 -1.24
CA PRO A 29 -11.12 30.94 -0.72
C PRO A 29 -11.31 32.06 -1.74
N LYS A 30 -12.24 32.98 -1.42
CA LYS A 30 -12.33 34.27 -2.10
C LYS A 30 -11.05 35.05 -1.83
N PHE A 31 -10.23 35.22 -2.86
CA PHE A 31 -9.17 36.22 -2.86
C PHE A 31 -9.78 37.59 -2.57
N ALA A 32 -9.43 38.14 -1.42
CA ALA A 32 -9.73 39.52 -1.04
C ALA A 32 -9.02 40.47 -2.01
N ARG A 33 -9.78 41.15 -2.87
CA ARG A 33 -9.32 42.32 -3.62
C ARG A 33 -9.94 43.55 -2.98
N ASN A 34 -9.09 44.39 -2.40
CA ASN A 34 -9.48 45.63 -1.74
C ASN A 34 -9.63 46.75 -2.79
N GLU A 35 -10.86 47.27 -2.90
CA GLU A 35 -11.29 48.68 -3.07
C GLU A 35 -10.33 49.72 -3.70
N ARG A 36 -10.78 50.39 -4.79
CA ARG A 36 -11.11 51.84 -4.84
C ARG A 36 -11.71 52.29 -6.21
N LEU A 37 -12.88 52.94 -6.15
CA LEU A 37 -13.68 53.72 -7.14
C LEU A 37 -12.95 54.95 -7.76
N PRO A 38 -13.57 55.84 -8.61
CA PRO A 38 -14.81 55.80 -9.44
C PRO A 38 -14.67 56.37 -10.89
N SER A 39 -15.68 56.17 -11.76
CA SER A 39 -16.28 57.25 -12.62
C SER A 39 -17.36 56.74 -13.60
N THR A 40 -18.57 57.29 -13.47
CA THR A 40 -19.70 57.36 -14.45
C THR A 40 -19.44 58.48 -15.50
N PRO A 41 -20.30 58.79 -16.52
CA PRO A 41 -21.70 58.38 -16.77
C PRO A 41 -22.09 58.09 -18.25
N GLY A 42 -23.33 57.65 -18.48
CA GLY A 42 -23.99 57.77 -19.79
C GLY A 42 -25.26 56.92 -20.00
N SER A 43 -26.43 57.56 -19.97
CA SER A 43 -27.81 57.14 -20.32
C SER A 43 -27.95 56.19 -21.53
N SER A 44 -29.02 55.40 -21.74
CA SER A 44 -30.45 55.73 -21.64
C SER A 44 -31.37 54.50 -21.85
N SER A 45 -32.54 54.57 -21.19
CA SER A 45 -33.91 54.21 -21.63
C SER A 45 -34.42 52.75 -21.77
N ALA A 46 -35.55 52.54 -21.05
CA ALA A 46 -36.80 51.87 -21.42
C ALA A 46 -37.05 50.38 -21.03
N SER A 47 -37.96 50.18 -20.06
CA SER A 47 -38.78 48.97 -19.82
C SER A 47 -40.05 48.99 -20.71
N PRO A 48 -41.02 48.01 -20.73
CA PRO A 48 -41.21 46.81 -19.88
C PRO A 48 -41.79 45.50 -20.52
N GLN A 49 -41.58 44.35 -19.83
CA GLN A 49 -42.44 43.13 -19.71
C GLN A 49 -42.74 42.24 -20.97
N PRO A 50 -43.49 41.11 -20.86
CA PRO A 50 -43.10 39.81 -20.26
C PRO A 50 -43.40 38.61 -21.20
N ALA A 51 -42.66 37.50 -21.17
CA ALA A 51 -43.16 36.24 -21.74
C ALA A 51 -42.39 35.02 -21.23
N ALA A 52 -43.11 34.13 -20.59
CA ALA A 52 -42.70 32.75 -20.40
C ALA A 52 -42.44 32.12 -21.78
N SER A 53 -41.25 31.54 -21.97
CA SER A 53 -41.01 30.61 -23.06
C SER A 53 -40.07 29.51 -22.58
N ASN A 54 -40.71 28.41 -22.19
CA ASN A 54 -40.23 27.04 -22.05
C ASN A 54 -38.75 26.80 -22.43
N ASN A 55 -37.87 26.70 -21.43
CA ASN A 55 -36.58 26.03 -21.58
C ASN A 55 -36.83 24.50 -21.61
N PRO A 56 -36.48 23.76 -22.68
CA PRO A 56 -36.49 22.30 -22.66
C PRO A 56 -35.21 21.69 -22.05
N LEU A 57 -34.34 22.49 -21.43
CA LEU A 57 -33.00 22.06 -21.00
C LEU A 57 -32.95 21.44 -19.59
N ALA A 58 -34.06 21.41 -18.85
CA ALA A 58 -34.07 20.87 -17.49
C ALA A 58 -34.21 19.32 -17.42
N SER A 59 -34.59 18.66 -18.53
CA SER A 59 -34.76 17.20 -18.55
C SER A 59 -33.45 16.43 -18.79
N CYS A 60 -32.37 17.11 -19.19
CA CYS A 60 -31.07 16.51 -19.47
C CYS A 60 -30.24 16.28 -18.19
N SER A 61 -30.43 17.13 -17.17
CA SER A 61 -29.52 17.22 -16.02
C SER A 61 -29.60 16.04 -15.05
N SER A 62 -30.80 15.49 -14.80
CA SER A 62 -30.98 14.42 -13.81
C SER A 62 -30.38 13.08 -14.25
N ARG A 63 -30.33 12.81 -15.56
CA ARG A 63 -29.75 11.56 -16.11
C ARG A 63 -28.22 11.63 -16.12
N GLU A 64 -27.67 12.79 -16.51
CA GLU A 64 -26.22 13.06 -16.48
C GLU A 64 -25.68 13.08 -15.04
N GLN A 65 -26.41 13.65 -14.08
CA GLN A 65 -26.04 13.63 -12.66
C GLN A 65 -26.02 12.21 -12.09
N LYS A 66 -27.02 11.38 -12.40
CA LYS A 66 -27.02 9.97 -11.98
C LYS A 66 -25.86 9.19 -12.59
N THR A 67 -25.60 9.33 -13.90
CA THR A 67 -24.45 8.67 -14.53
C THR A 67 -23.12 9.11 -13.92
N ASN A 68 -22.98 10.38 -13.56
CA ASN A 68 -21.78 10.92 -12.93
C ASN A 68 -21.59 10.34 -11.50
N GLU A 69 -22.67 10.22 -10.73
CA GLU A 69 -22.64 9.56 -9.42
C GLU A 69 -22.21 8.09 -9.52
N TYR A 70 -22.77 7.33 -10.47
CA TYR A 70 -22.34 5.95 -10.73
C TYR A 70 -20.86 5.85 -11.12
N THR A 71 -20.36 6.75 -11.96
CA THR A 71 -18.93 6.76 -12.32
C THR A 71 -18.03 7.08 -11.13
N ILE A 72 -18.41 8.02 -10.27
CA ILE A 72 -17.63 8.37 -9.07
C ILE A 72 -17.57 7.18 -8.10
N VAL A 73 -18.71 6.52 -7.85
CA VAL A 73 -18.77 5.34 -6.98
C VAL A 73 -17.99 4.17 -7.57
N ASN A 74 -18.05 3.97 -8.90
CA ASN A 74 -17.30 2.93 -9.59
C ASN A 74 -15.78 3.19 -9.51
N THR A 75 -15.31 4.39 -9.84
CA THR A 75 -13.90 4.80 -9.72
C THR A 75 -13.41 4.67 -8.28
N ALA A 76 -14.20 5.10 -7.30
CA ALA A 76 -13.84 4.96 -5.90
C ALA A 76 -13.71 3.49 -5.48
N SER A 77 -14.55 2.60 -6.02
CA SER A 77 -14.51 1.17 -5.74
C SER A 77 -13.31 0.50 -6.41
N THR A 78 -13.06 0.78 -7.68
CA THR A 78 -11.89 0.32 -8.44
C THR A 78 -10.58 0.70 -7.73
N MET A 79 -10.45 1.96 -7.32
CA MET A 79 -9.26 2.42 -6.59
C MET A 79 -9.08 1.71 -5.24
N ARG A 80 -10.16 1.33 -4.54
CA ARG A 80 -10.05 0.52 -3.32
C ARG A 80 -9.51 -0.87 -3.63
N VAL A 81 -10.00 -1.52 -4.69
CA VAL A 81 -9.51 -2.85 -5.12
C VAL A 81 -8.02 -2.77 -5.49
N LEU A 82 -7.62 -1.80 -6.31
CA LEU A 82 -6.22 -1.59 -6.69
C LEU A 82 -5.35 -1.32 -5.46
N ASN A 83 -5.84 -0.55 -4.50
CA ASN A 83 -5.13 -0.32 -3.25
C ASN A 83 -4.97 -1.60 -2.44
N VAL A 84 -6.00 -2.45 -2.33
CA VAL A 84 -5.90 -3.74 -1.63
C VAL A 84 -4.85 -4.62 -2.31
N LEU A 85 -4.89 -4.75 -3.64
CA LEU A 85 -3.91 -5.53 -4.40
C LEU A 85 -2.48 -5.01 -4.19
N ARG A 86 -2.29 -3.70 -4.24
CA ARG A 86 -0.99 -3.08 -3.96
C ARG A 86 -0.48 -3.41 -2.55
N HIS A 87 -1.32 -3.30 -1.53
CA HIS A 87 -0.92 -3.61 -0.16
C HIS A 87 -0.63 -5.10 0.01
N TRP A 88 -1.44 -5.96 -0.60
CA TRP A 88 -1.24 -7.40 -0.60
C TRP A 88 0.14 -7.75 -1.17
N LEU A 89 0.49 -7.20 -2.34
CA LEU A 89 1.80 -7.42 -2.96
C LEU A 89 2.97 -6.85 -2.15
N THR A 90 2.78 -5.74 -1.45
CA THR A 90 3.84 -5.18 -0.60
C THR A 90 4.04 -5.98 0.69
N LYS A 91 2.98 -6.57 1.25
CA LYS A 91 3.00 -7.18 2.59
C LYS A 91 3.12 -8.70 2.56
N HIS A 92 2.47 -9.35 1.61
CA HIS A 92 2.48 -10.81 1.44
C HIS A 92 2.82 -11.17 -0.02
N PRO A 93 4.02 -10.81 -0.50
CA PRO A 93 4.44 -11.15 -1.86
C PRO A 93 4.60 -12.67 -2.07
N LEU A 94 4.75 -13.44 -0.97
CA LEU A 94 4.84 -14.90 -1.02
C LEU A 94 3.57 -15.58 -1.53
N ASP A 95 2.39 -15.02 -1.30
CA ASP A 95 1.13 -15.65 -1.74
C ASP A 95 1.13 -15.84 -3.27
N PHE A 96 1.71 -14.88 -3.99
CA PHE A 96 1.86 -14.90 -5.45
C PHE A 96 3.01 -15.79 -5.94
N HIS A 97 3.98 -16.10 -5.06
CA HIS A 97 5.07 -17.02 -5.38
C HIS A 97 4.68 -18.48 -5.10
N ARG A 98 3.96 -18.74 -4.01
CA ARG A 98 3.47 -20.08 -3.65
C ARG A 98 2.33 -20.53 -4.56
N ASP A 99 1.50 -19.61 -5.03
CA ASP A 99 0.39 -19.88 -5.95
C ASP A 99 0.57 -19.11 -7.28
N PRO A 100 1.22 -19.72 -8.29
CA PRO A 100 1.39 -19.08 -9.59
C PRO A 100 0.06 -18.88 -10.32
N LYS A 101 -0.97 -19.69 -10.02
CA LYS A 101 -2.30 -19.54 -10.61
C LYS A 101 -2.99 -18.30 -10.06
N LEU A 102 -2.86 -18.02 -8.76
CA LEU A 102 -3.35 -16.77 -8.17
C LEU A 102 -2.69 -15.55 -8.85
N LYS A 103 -1.37 -15.60 -9.06
CA LYS A 103 -0.63 -14.56 -9.77
C LYS A 103 -1.17 -14.34 -11.20
N GLU A 104 -1.39 -15.41 -11.95
CA GLU A 104 -1.94 -15.36 -13.31
C GLU A 104 -3.35 -14.76 -13.33
N MET A 105 -4.25 -15.21 -12.45
CA MET A 105 -5.62 -14.67 -12.36
C MET A 105 -5.65 -13.18 -12.03
N VAL A 106 -4.75 -12.71 -11.16
CA VAL A 106 -4.65 -11.27 -10.82
C VAL A 106 -4.07 -10.47 -11.99
N LEU A 107 -3.11 -11.03 -12.74
CA LEU A 107 -2.60 -10.40 -13.96
C LEU A 107 -3.68 -10.30 -15.04
N GLU A 108 -4.42 -11.37 -15.30
CA GLU A 108 -5.55 -11.40 -16.24
C GLU A 108 -6.59 -10.34 -15.86
N LEU A 109 -6.98 -10.29 -14.58
CA LEU A 109 -7.91 -9.27 -14.08
C LEU A 109 -7.40 -7.85 -14.35
N LEU A 110 -6.14 -7.56 -14.03
CA LEU A 110 -5.57 -6.22 -14.22
C LEU A 110 -5.43 -5.86 -15.71
N GLN A 111 -5.10 -6.82 -16.56
CA GLN A 111 -5.03 -6.63 -18.01
C GLN A 111 -6.43 -6.40 -18.62
N ASP A 112 -7.42 -7.19 -18.22
CA ASP A 112 -8.82 -7.00 -18.63
C ASP A 112 -9.34 -5.64 -18.18
N MET A 113 -9.00 -5.19 -16.97
CA MET A 113 -9.33 -3.86 -16.50
C MET A 113 -8.69 -2.77 -17.36
N LEU A 114 -7.43 -2.95 -17.81
CA LEU A 114 -6.73 -1.99 -18.68
C LEU A 114 -7.32 -1.92 -20.10
N VAL A 115 -7.76 -3.06 -20.66
CA VAL A 115 -8.29 -3.14 -22.03
C VAL A 115 -9.77 -2.75 -22.11
N ASN A 116 -10.58 -3.23 -21.16
CA ASN A 116 -12.04 -3.12 -21.21
C ASN A 116 -12.61 -2.09 -20.21
N GLY A 117 -11.79 -1.62 -19.26
CA GLY A 117 -12.22 -0.65 -18.26
C GLY A 117 -12.15 0.78 -18.75
N HIS A 118 -13.21 1.56 -18.50
CA HIS A 118 -13.16 3.03 -18.59
C HIS A 118 -12.39 3.62 -17.39
N LEU A 119 -11.12 3.25 -17.26
CA LEU A 119 -10.25 3.66 -16.16
C LEU A 119 -9.82 5.11 -16.33
N ILE A 120 -9.73 5.83 -15.22
CA ILE A 120 -9.07 7.15 -15.21
C ILE A 120 -7.55 6.99 -15.19
N ALA A 121 -6.82 8.04 -15.56
CA ALA A 121 -5.36 8.00 -15.68
C ALA A 121 -4.63 7.52 -14.39
N THR A 122 -5.18 7.83 -13.21
CA THR A 122 -4.61 7.37 -11.93
C THR A 122 -4.81 5.88 -11.70
N GLU A 123 -5.97 5.33 -12.05
CA GLU A 123 -6.25 3.89 -11.95
C GLU A 123 -5.37 3.11 -12.93
N HIS A 124 -5.26 3.59 -14.17
CA HIS A 124 -4.38 3.00 -15.17
C HIS A 124 -2.93 2.95 -14.69
N LYS A 125 -2.42 4.07 -14.14
CA LYS A 125 -1.07 4.11 -13.59
C LYS A 125 -0.89 3.15 -12.42
N ALA A 126 -1.89 3.04 -11.54
CA ALA A 126 -1.85 2.13 -10.40
C ALA A 126 -1.81 0.66 -10.87
N ALA A 127 -2.70 0.27 -11.78
CA ALA A 127 -2.74 -1.08 -12.34
C ALA A 127 -1.43 -1.46 -13.05
N VAL A 128 -0.86 -0.58 -13.88
CA VAL A 128 0.44 -0.83 -14.53
C VAL A 128 1.57 -0.99 -13.51
N THR A 129 1.57 -0.19 -12.45
CA THR A 129 2.57 -0.31 -11.38
C THR A 129 2.45 -1.65 -10.65
N ILE A 130 1.22 -2.09 -10.39
CA ILE A 130 0.93 -3.38 -9.74
C ILE A 130 1.38 -4.54 -10.63
N ILE A 131 1.08 -4.51 -11.93
CA ILE A 131 1.55 -5.51 -12.90
C ILE A 131 3.08 -5.60 -12.89
N LYS A 132 3.77 -4.46 -13.01
CA LYS A 132 5.24 -4.43 -12.96
C LYS A 132 5.78 -5.03 -11.67
N GLN A 133 5.13 -4.77 -10.53
CA GLN A 133 5.51 -5.33 -9.24
C GLN A 133 5.28 -6.84 -9.18
N LEU A 134 4.19 -7.36 -9.75
CA LEU A 134 3.91 -8.80 -9.87
C LEU A 134 4.95 -9.53 -10.74
N GLU A 135 5.48 -8.85 -11.76
CA GLU A 135 6.52 -9.36 -12.65
C GLU A 135 7.94 -9.25 -12.06
N THR A 136 8.12 -8.47 -10.99
CA THR A 136 9.43 -8.28 -10.35
C THR A 136 9.77 -9.45 -9.41
N ASN A 137 10.94 -10.05 -9.60
CA ASN A 137 11.39 -11.27 -8.88
C ASN A 137 12.13 -11.00 -7.55
N GLU A 138 11.91 -9.87 -6.86
CA GLU A 138 12.63 -9.52 -5.61
C GLU A 138 12.52 -10.60 -4.51
N VAL A 139 11.45 -11.39 -4.50
CA VAL A 139 11.27 -12.50 -3.56
C VAL A 139 12.23 -13.66 -3.86
N GLU A 140 12.48 -13.94 -5.14
CA GLU A 140 13.37 -15.02 -5.55
C GLU A 140 14.83 -14.70 -5.18
N GLU A 141 15.25 -13.45 -5.31
CA GLU A 141 16.59 -13.00 -4.92
C GLU A 141 16.82 -13.20 -3.41
N LYS A 142 15.85 -12.80 -2.58
CA LYS A 142 15.90 -13.01 -1.12
C LYS A 142 15.89 -14.48 -0.74
N ASN A 143 15.12 -15.31 -1.47
CA ASN A 143 15.08 -16.75 -1.24
C ASN A 143 16.42 -17.38 -1.64
N ALA A 144 17.01 -17.01 -2.77
CA ALA A 144 18.32 -17.49 -3.20
C ALA A 144 19.43 -17.12 -2.19
N GLU A 145 19.42 -15.90 -1.68
CA GLU A 145 20.34 -15.48 -0.61
C GLU A 145 20.14 -16.32 0.66
N LEU A 146 18.89 -16.59 1.06
CA LEU A 146 18.60 -17.45 2.20
C LEU A 146 19.10 -18.87 2.00
N GLN A 147 18.90 -19.46 0.80
CA GLN A 147 19.37 -20.81 0.50
C GLN A 147 20.89 -20.91 0.58
N LEU A 148 21.62 -19.87 0.18
CA LEU A 148 23.07 -19.80 0.31
C LEU A 148 23.52 -19.77 1.78
N ILE A 149 22.75 -19.14 2.67
CA ILE A 149 23.05 -19.07 4.10
C ILE A 149 22.71 -20.37 4.81
N LEU A 150 21.60 -21.01 4.42
CA LEU A 150 21.17 -22.31 4.93
C LEU A 150 22.09 -23.44 4.46
N HIS A 151 22.65 -23.34 3.26
CA HIS A 151 23.56 -24.32 2.66
C HIS A 151 24.85 -23.63 2.21
N PRO A 152 25.72 -23.22 3.16
CA PRO A 152 26.96 -22.55 2.82
C PRO A 152 27.85 -23.47 1.98
N PRO A 153 28.57 -22.92 0.99
CA PRO A 153 29.55 -23.69 0.23
C PRO A 153 30.67 -24.20 1.16
N PRO A 154 31.37 -25.29 0.80
CA PRO A 154 32.45 -25.83 1.61
C PRO A 154 33.50 -24.74 1.88
N ALA A 155 33.72 -24.47 3.16
CA ALA A 155 34.64 -23.43 3.59
C ALA A 155 36.09 -23.80 3.26
N PRO A 156 36.98 -22.82 3.04
CA PRO A 156 38.41 -23.05 3.03
C PRO A 156 38.86 -23.66 4.37
N ASP A 157 39.99 -24.36 4.37
CA ASP A 157 40.57 -25.03 5.55
C ASP A 157 41.20 -23.98 6.49
N VAL A 158 40.33 -23.16 7.10
CA VAL A 158 40.68 -22.10 8.04
C VAL A 158 40.33 -22.60 9.43
N THR A 159 41.30 -22.66 10.32
CA THR A 159 41.05 -23.00 11.72
C THR A 159 40.52 -21.78 12.47
N LEU A 160 39.69 -22.00 13.50
CA LEU A 160 39.13 -20.91 14.32
C LEU A 160 40.23 -20.03 14.95
N ASP A 161 41.40 -20.60 15.22
CA ASP A 161 42.56 -19.88 15.77
C ASP A 161 43.18 -18.86 14.80
N GLN A 162 42.88 -18.95 13.50
CA GLN A 162 43.38 -18.02 12.47
C GLN A 162 42.47 -16.81 12.26
N ILE A 163 41.27 -16.83 12.84
CA ILE A 163 40.24 -15.81 12.61
C ILE A 163 40.13 -14.93 13.85
N ALA A 164 40.05 -13.61 13.66
CA ALA A 164 39.83 -12.72 14.78
C ALA A 164 38.43 -12.96 15.38
N VAL A 165 38.34 -12.98 16.71
CA VAL A 165 37.07 -13.20 17.43
C VAL A 165 36.01 -12.15 17.05
N SER A 166 36.44 -10.92 16.74
CA SER A 166 35.57 -9.86 16.24
C SER A 166 34.88 -10.25 14.93
N ASP A 167 35.63 -10.87 14.02
CA ASP A 167 35.16 -11.20 12.69
C ASP A 167 34.17 -12.36 12.78
N VAL A 168 34.44 -13.35 13.64
CA VAL A 168 33.49 -14.41 13.95
C VAL A 168 32.18 -13.84 14.50
N ALA A 169 32.25 -12.91 15.46
CA ALA A 169 31.07 -12.30 16.04
C ALA A 169 30.27 -11.48 14.99
N GLU A 170 30.95 -10.73 14.13
CA GLU A 170 30.33 -9.97 13.04
C GLU A 170 29.62 -10.90 12.06
N GLN A 171 30.29 -11.97 11.61
CA GLN A 171 29.71 -12.92 10.66
C GLN A 171 28.54 -13.70 11.27
N MET A 172 28.65 -14.16 12.52
CA MET A 172 27.52 -14.77 13.22
C MET A 172 26.32 -13.82 13.28
N THR A 173 26.55 -12.56 13.68
CA THR A 173 25.50 -11.54 13.78
C THR A 173 24.86 -11.26 12.42
N LEU A 174 25.68 -11.15 11.35
CA LEU A 174 25.19 -10.92 10.00
C LEU A 174 24.30 -12.08 9.54
N ILE A 175 24.74 -13.32 9.78
CA ILE A 175 23.97 -14.51 9.40
C ILE A 175 22.66 -14.56 10.19
N ASP A 176 22.70 -14.38 11.51
CA ASP A 176 21.51 -14.38 12.36
C ASP A 176 20.51 -13.29 11.94
N HIS A 177 21.01 -12.11 11.58
CA HIS A 177 20.18 -11.02 11.05
C HIS A 177 19.48 -11.42 9.74
N LYS A 178 20.21 -12.02 8.80
CA LYS A 178 19.64 -12.47 7.52
C LYS A 178 18.63 -13.60 7.70
N LEU A 179 18.92 -14.56 8.57
CA LEU A 179 17.99 -15.64 8.93
C LEU A 179 16.72 -15.08 9.58
N PHE A 180 16.85 -14.10 10.48
CA PHE A 180 15.72 -13.42 11.10
C PHE A 180 14.85 -12.69 10.08
N CYS A 181 15.47 -11.95 9.14
CA CYS A 181 14.74 -11.24 8.09
C CYS A 181 14.03 -12.17 7.10
N ALA A 182 14.48 -13.42 6.99
CA ALA A 182 13.88 -14.43 6.14
C ALA A 182 12.70 -15.16 6.78
N LEU A 183 12.48 -15.03 8.10
CA LEU A 183 11.35 -15.63 8.78
C LEU A 183 10.04 -14.91 8.41
N TYR A 184 9.08 -15.68 7.93
CA TYR A 184 7.74 -15.18 7.66
C TYR A 184 6.83 -15.36 8.89
N SER A 185 6.00 -14.36 9.13
CA SER A 185 5.06 -14.37 10.26
C SER A 185 4.13 -15.59 10.21
N GLU A 186 3.77 -16.01 9.00
CA GLU A 186 2.92 -17.12 8.62
C GLU A 186 3.46 -18.47 9.14
N GLU A 187 4.78 -18.64 9.19
CA GLU A 187 5.44 -19.85 9.70
C GLU A 187 5.36 -19.97 11.23
N LEU A 188 5.22 -18.83 11.90
CA LEU A 188 5.16 -18.74 13.36
C LEU A 188 3.72 -18.87 13.89
N ILE A 189 2.71 -18.67 13.03
CA ILE A 189 1.30 -18.78 13.41
C ILE A 189 0.97 -20.24 13.73
N LEU A 190 0.08 -20.43 14.70
CA LEU A 190 -0.45 -21.75 15.10
C LEU A 190 0.63 -22.76 15.50
N GLN A 191 1.85 -22.28 15.80
CA GLN A 191 3.01 -23.12 16.11
C GLN A 191 3.23 -24.20 15.05
N GLY A 192 3.09 -23.84 13.76
CA GLY A 192 3.26 -24.78 12.64
C GLY A 192 4.60 -25.54 12.68
N TRP A 193 5.66 -24.87 13.13
CA TRP A 193 6.99 -25.44 13.32
C TRP A 193 7.08 -26.57 14.38
N MET A 194 6.09 -26.72 15.25
CA MET A 194 6.02 -27.79 16.26
C MET A 194 5.16 -28.99 15.81
N LYS A 195 4.46 -28.88 14.68
CA LYS A 195 3.50 -29.89 14.22
C LYS A 195 4.16 -30.93 13.30
N PRO A 196 3.53 -32.10 13.10
CA PRO A 196 3.92 -33.00 12.01
C PRO A 196 3.79 -32.24 10.67
N GLY A 197 4.78 -32.37 9.79
CA GLY A 197 4.87 -31.58 8.55
C GLY A 197 5.47 -30.19 8.74
N ARG A 198 6.29 -29.97 9.78
CA ARG A 198 6.96 -28.67 10.03
C ARG A 198 7.80 -28.17 8.86
N ASP A 199 8.36 -29.05 8.03
CA ASP A 199 9.16 -28.67 6.87
C ASP A 199 8.30 -28.00 5.77
N ASP A 200 7.00 -28.33 5.69
CA ASP A 200 6.06 -27.72 4.76
C ASP A 200 5.39 -26.46 5.35
N LEU A 201 5.08 -26.51 6.65
CA LEU A 201 4.39 -25.43 7.37
C LEU A 201 5.32 -24.27 7.74
N ALA A 202 6.57 -24.57 8.07
CA ALA A 202 7.56 -23.61 8.56
C ALA A 202 8.95 -23.93 7.99
N PRO A 203 9.13 -23.85 6.66
CA PRO A 203 10.36 -24.25 5.98
C PRO A 203 11.59 -23.47 6.44
N ASN A 204 11.47 -22.17 6.69
CA ASN A 204 12.59 -21.34 7.10
C ASN A 204 12.93 -21.58 8.57
N VAL A 205 11.93 -21.75 9.43
CA VAL A 205 12.16 -22.14 10.84
C VAL A 205 12.86 -23.50 10.93
N ALA A 206 12.39 -24.48 10.15
CA ALA A 206 12.99 -25.81 10.08
C ALA A 206 14.44 -25.76 9.55
N GLY A 207 14.68 -24.97 8.49
CA GLY A 207 16.00 -24.74 7.92
C GLY A 207 16.97 -24.10 8.90
N ILE A 208 16.56 -23.04 9.59
CA ILE A 208 17.36 -22.36 10.62
C ILE A 208 17.72 -23.33 11.76
N SER A 209 16.73 -24.08 12.26
CA SER A 209 16.97 -25.06 13.32
C SER A 209 17.93 -26.16 12.89
N ARG A 210 17.85 -26.62 11.63
CA ARG A 210 18.76 -27.62 11.07
C ARG A 210 20.18 -27.06 10.99
N ARG A 211 20.36 -25.89 10.38
CA ARG A 211 21.65 -25.20 10.26
C ARG A 211 22.29 -25.02 11.63
N PHE A 212 21.52 -24.61 12.65
CA PHE A 212 22.03 -24.46 14.01
C PHE A 212 22.59 -25.77 14.59
N ASN A 213 22.01 -26.91 14.25
CA ASN A 213 22.47 -28.22 14.71
C ASN A 213 23.65 -28.77 13.92
N GLU A 214 23.84 -28.33 12.67
CA GLU A 214 24.93 -28.79 11.78
C GLU A 214 26.19 -27.92 11.90
N VAL A 215 26.04 -26.66 12.32
CA VAL A 215 27.13 -25.67 12.44
C VAL A 215 27.74 -25.62 13.86
N ASN A 216 27.15 -26.33 14.84
CA ASN A 216 27.74 -26.58 16.17
C ASN A 216 28.40 -27.96 16.23
#